data_AF-A0A9D4QET2-F1
#
_entry.id   AF-A0A9D4QET2-F1
#
_cell.length_a   1.000
_cell.length_b   1.000
_cell.length_c   1.000
_cell.angle_alpha   90.00
_cell.angle_beta   90.00
_cell.angle_gamma   90.00
#
_symmetry.space_group_name_H-M   'P 1'
#
loop_
_entity.id
_entity.type
_entity.pdbx_description
1 polymer ?
#
loop_
_entity_poly.entity_id
_entity_poly.type
_entity_poly.pdbx_seq_one_letter_code
_entity_poly.pdbx_strand_id
1 'polypeptide(L)'
;MKVHVKFPRDQVLRNAWIRAVPRENLTVTENSRVCELHFMDEDIIRVATHTEQATGRVLTVPLAHVRLRPDAVPSKFPDYPSYTS
;
A
#
# COMPACT_ATOMS: atom_id res chain seq x y z
N MET A 1 -3.41 12.04 -10.35
CA MET A 1 -2.01 11.72 -9.98
C MET A 1 -1.98 10.36 -9.31
N LYS A 2 -0.99 9.52 -9.61
CA LYS A 2 -0.81 8.20 -8.97
C LYS A 2 0.05 8.38 -7.72
N VAL A 3 -0.35 7.85 -6.57
CA VAL A 3 0.50 7.87 -5.37
C VAL A 3 1.45 6.67 -5.38
N HIS A 4 2.68 6.90 -4.93
CA HIS A 4 3.74 5.90 -4.83
C HIS A 4 4.08 5.66 -3.36
N VAL A 5 3.98 4.41 -2.93
CA VAL A 5 4.25 3.98 -1.55
C VAL A 5 5.65 3.38 -1.45
N LYS A 6 6.38 3.68 -0.37
CA LYS A 6 7.71 3.12 -0.10
C LYS A 6 7.58 1.67 0.39
N PHE A 7 8.58 0.85 0.08
CA PHE A 7 8.67 -0.47 0.72
C PHE A 7 8.73 -0.32 2.25
N PRO A 8 8.05 -1.19 3.00
CA PRO A 8 8.02 -1.14 4.45
C PRO A 8 9.42 -1.41 5.04
N ARG A 9 9.62 -0.90 6.25
CA ARG A 9 10.83 -1.15 7.06
C ARG A 9 10.79 -2.51 7.74
N ASP A 10 9.59 -2.98 8.09
CA ASP A 10 9.39 -4.33 8.60
C ASP A 10 9.86 -5.36 7.56
N GLN A 11 10.79 -6.22 7.94
CA GLN A 11 11.44 -7.13 7.01
C GLN A 11 10.49 -8.22 6.51
N VAL A 12 9.55 -8.66 7.34
CA VAL A 12 8.59 -9.71 6.98
C VAL A 12 7.64 -9.19 5.89
N LEU A 13 7.01 -8.04 6.12
CA LEU A 13 6.13 -7.41 5.15
C LEU A 13 6.88 -6.97 3.90
N ARG A 14 8.12 -6.48 4.05
CA ARG A 14 8.98 -6.12 2.91
C ARG A 14 9.25 -7.32 2.01
N ASN A 15 9.57 -8.47 2.60
CA ASN A 15 9.80 -9.70 1.84
C ASN A 15 8.51 -10.21 1.19
N ALA A 16 7.34 -10.05 1.85
CA ALA A 16 6.06 -10.35 1.23
C ALA A 16 5.81 -9.49 -0.02
N TRP A 17 6.10 -8.19 0.04
CA TRP A 17 6.00 -7.31 -1.13
C TRP A 17 6.96 -7.71 -2.26
N ILE A 18 8.21 -8.06 -1.94
CA ILE A 18 9.20 -8.51 -2.94
C ILE A 18 8.69 -9.75 -3.68
N ARG A 19 8.08 -10.70 -2.96
CA ARG A 19 7.52 -11.93 -3.56
C ARG A 19 6.26 -11.67 -4.37
N ALA A 20 5.45 -10.70 -3.96
CA ALA A 20 4.18 -10.41 -4.59
C ALA A 20 4.34 -9.62 -5.90
N VAL A 21 5.38 -8.80 -6.04
CA VAL A 21 5.67 -8.08 -7.28
C VAL A 21 6.19 -9.08 -8.33
N PRO A 22 5.46 -9.31 -9.44
CA PRO A 22 5.82 -10.29 -10.46
C PRO A 22 6.89 -9.69 -11.37
N ARG A 23 8.10 -9.55 -10.84
CA ARG A 23 9.26 -9.06 -11.59
C ARG A 23 10.47 -9.90 -11.27
N GLU A 24 10.98 -10.57 -12.30
CA GLU A 24 12.24 -11.31 -12.19
C GLU A 24 13.40 -10.39 -11.80
N ASN A 25 14.28 -10.89 -10.93
CA ASN A 25 15.48 -10.21 -10.46
C ASN A 25 15.21 -8.80 -9.86
N LEU A 26 14.05 -8.62 -9.22
CA LEU A 26 13.70 -7.37 -8.55
C LEU A 26 14.72 -7.03 -7.45
N THR A 27 15.50 -5.97 -7.68
CA THR A 27 16.38 -5.38 -6.66
C THR A 27 15.70 -4.18 -6.00
N VAL A 28 15.35 -4.31 -4.72
CA VAL A 28 14.68 -3.23 -3.97
C VAL A 28 15.72 -2.34 -3.27
N THR A 29 15.74 -1.06 -3.66
CA THR A 29 16.56 -0.02 -3.03
C THR A 29 15.72 0.87 -2.11
N GLU A 30 16.34 1.84 -1.43
CA GLU A 30 15.62 2.84 -0.63
C GLU A 30 14.65 3.69 -1.48
N ASN A 31 14.89 3.79 -2.78
CA ASN A 31 14.08 4.59 -3.69
C ASN A 31 13.01 3.77 -4.43
N SER A 32 13.00 2.46 -4.28
CA SER A 32 11.96 1.59 -4.85
C SER A 32 10.58 1.93 -4.26
N ARG A 33 9.58 2.05 -5.12
CA ARG A 33 8.20 2.35 -4.76
C ARG A 33 7.24 1.40 -5.49
N VAL A 34 6.05 1.23 -4.91
CA VAL A 34 4.92 0.55 -5.53
C VAL A 34 3.78 1.55 -5.67
N CYS A 35 3.14 1.62 -6.84
CA CYS A 35 1.98 2.49 -7.05
C CYS A 35 0.78 1.99 -6.22
N GLU A 36 -0.03 2.90 -5.67
CA GLU A 36 -1.25 2.57 -4.91
C GLU A 36 -2.21 1.67 -5.70
N LEU A 37 -2.18 1.74 -7.04
CA LEU A 37 -3.02 0.92 -7.94
C LEU A 37 -2.74 -0.58 -7.84
N HIS A 38 -1.60 -0.98 -7.27
CA HIS A 38 -1.26 -2.38 -7.05
C HIS A 38 -1.87 -2.95 -5.76
N PHE A 39 -2.55 -2.14 -4.95
CA PHE A 39 -3.19 -2.55 -3.70
C PHE A 39 -4.71 -2.65 -3.86
N MET A 40 -5.35 -3.44 -2.99
CA MET A 40 -6.80 -3.45 -2.89
C MET A 40 -7.30 -2.13 -2.31
N ASP A 41 -8.48 -1.68 -2.74
CA ASP A 41 -8.99 -0.37 -2.32
C ASP A 41 -9.26 -0.35 -0.81
N GLU A 42 -9.63 -1.50 -0.25
CA GLU A 42 -9.81 -1.73 1.19
C GLU A 42 -8.53 -1.60 2.01
N ASP A 43 -7.36 -1.76 1.39
CA ASP A 43 -6.05 -1.59 2.01
C ASP A 43 -5.57 -0.14 2.03
N ILE A 44 -6.21 0.73 1.24
CA ILE A 44 -5.80 2.12 1.07
C ILE A 44 -6.60 3.02 2.02
N ILE A 45 -5.90 3.59 2.98
CA ILE A 45 -6.43 4.56 3.93
C ILE A 45 -6.28 5.95 3.32
N ARG A 46 -7.41 6.55 2.91
CA ARG A 46 -7.48 7.90 2.30
C ARG A 46 -7.90 8.99 3.28
N VAL A 47 -8.44 8.62 4.44
CA VAL A 47 -8.93 9.55 5.47
C VAL A 47 -8.34 9.20 6.83
N ALA A 48 -8.17 10.21 7.68
CA ALA A 48 -7.92 10.03 9.09
C ALA A 48 -9.17 10.39 9.89
N THR A 49 -9.47 9.57 10.90
CA THR A 49 -10.58 9.79 11.82
C THR A 49 -10.05 10.13 13.21
N HIS A 50 -10.65 11.12 13.85
CA HIS A 50 -10.39 11.46 15.25
C HIS A 50 -11.71 11.60 16.00
N THR A 51 -11.84 10.91 17.12
CA THR A 51 -13.03 11.01 17.98
C THR A 51 -12.77 12.04 19.08
N GLU A 52 -13.56 13.10 19.09
CA GLU A 52 -13.54 14.11 20.15
C GLU A 52 -14.08 13.49 21.45
N GLN A 53 -13.27 13.49 22.51
CA GLN A 53 -13.63 12.83 23.77
C GLN A 53 -14.82 13.48 24.50
N ALA A 54 -15.01 14.80 24.35
CA ALA A 54 -16.05 15.53 25.07
C ALA A 54 -17.46 15.31 24.48
N THR A 55 -17.57 15.19 23.17
CA THR A 55 -18.86 15.14 22.45
C THR A 55 -19.13 13.78 21.80
N GLY A 56 -18.10 12.94 21.67
CA GLY A 56 -18.15 11.70 20.89
C GLY A 56 -18.16 11.93 19.37
N ARG A 57 -18.01 13.17 18.89
CA ARG A 57 -18.04 13.48 17.46
C ARG A 57 -16.81 12.93 16.75
N VAL A 58 -17.03 12.21 15.65
CA VAL A 58 -15.95 11.73 14.77
C VAL A 58 -15.65 12.77 13.70
N LEU A 59 -14.45 13.34 13.76
CA LEU A 59 -13.89 14.20 12.73
C LEU A 59 -13.18 13.34 11.70
N THR A 60 -13.56 13.48 10.43
CA THR A 60 -12.93 12.77 9.31
C THR A 60 -12.26 13.79 8.39
N VAL A 61 -10.97 13.63 8.13
CA VAL A 61 -10.19 14.51 7.25
C VAL A 61 -9.50 13.71 6.14
N PRO A 62 -9.50 14.19 4.88
CA PRO A 62 -8.71 13.58 3.82
C PRO A 62 -7.22 13.64 4.13
N LEU A 63 -6.51 12.56 3.84
CA LEU A 63 -5.05 12.53 3.92
C LEU A 63 -4.43 13.13 2.65
N ALA A 64 -3.42 13.99 2.82
CA ALA A 64 -2.63 14.51 1.71
C ALA A 64 -1.86 13.39 0.96
N HIS A 65 -1.45 12.35 1.69
CA HIS A 65 -0.84 11.15 1.15
C HIS A 65 -1.54 9.92 1.69
N VAL A 66 -1.91 8.99 0.81
CA VAL A 66 -2.54 7.73 1.22
C VAL A 66 -1.61 6.94 2.12
N ARG A 67 -2.20 6.21 3.06
CA ARG A 67 -1.52 5.22 3.89
C ARG A 67 -2.04 3.85 3.52
N LEU A 68 -1.25 2.82 3.81
CA LEU A 68 -1.70 1.44 3.70
C LEU A 68 -2.06 0.89 5.08
N ARG A 69 -2.95 -0.10 5.11
CA ARG A 69 -3.13 -0.93 6.29
C ARG A 69 -1.82 -1.63 6.67
N PRO A 70 -1.60 -1.95 7.96
CA PRO A 70 -0.33 -2.50 8.43
C PRO A 70 0.12 -3.79 7.74
N ASP A 71 -0.83 -4.58 7.22
CA ASP A 71 -0.66 -5.89 6.62
C ASP A 71 -0.88 -5.90 5.09
N ALA A 72 -1.12 -4.73 4.49
CA ALA A 72 -1.38 -4.62 3.06
C ALA A 72 -0.19 -5.11 2.22
N VAL A 73 -0.47 -5.99 1.25
CA VAL A 73 0.50 -6.51 0.27
C VAL A 73 -0.02 -6.21 -1.14
N PRO A 74 0.83 -5.74 -2.08
CA PRO A 74 0.36 -5.47 -3.43
C PRO A 74 -0.05 -6.78 -4.11
N SER A 75 -1.20 -6.78 -4.78
CA SER A 75 -1.81 -7.97 -5.39
C SER A 75 -2.37 -7.72 -6.79
N LYS A 76 -2.62 -6.46 -7.18
CA LYS A 76 -3.16 -6.12 -8.50
C LYS A 76 -2.04 -5.92 -9.51
N PHE A 77 -1.82 -6.90 -10.38
CA PHE A 77 -0.86 -6.84 -11.49
C PHE A 77 -1.51 -7.24 -12.82
N PRO A 78 -2.34 -6.35 -13.42
CA PRO A 78 -3.13 -6.68 -14.60
C PRO A 78 -2.29 -6.91 -15.87
N ASP A 79 -1.06 -6.40 -15.91
CA ASP A 79 -0.18 -6.48 -17.09
C ASP A 79 0.63 -7.79 -17.16
N TYR A 80 0.43 -8.74 -16.23
CA TYR A 80 1.10 -10.04 -16.27
C TYR A 80 0.18 -11.11 -16.89
N PRO A 81 0.55 -11.73 -18.02
CA PRO A 81 -0.28 -12.76 -18.64
C PRO A 81 -0.44 -13.96 -17.70
N SER A 82 -1.69 -14.39 -17.46
CA SER A 82 -2.06 -15.46 -16.52
C SER A 82 -1.54 -16.86 -16.87
N TYR A 83 -0.80 -17.00 -17.98
CA TYR A 83 -0.34 -18.27 -18.54
C TYR A 83 1.09 -18.64 -18.10
N THR A 84 1.86 -17.73 -17.49
CA THR A 84 3.26 -17.99 -17.11
C THR A 84 3.42 -18.57 -15.69
N SER A 85 2.44 -19.32 -15.18
CA SER A 85 2.54 -20.06 -13.90
C SER A 85 3.13 -21.45 -14.07
#